data_AF-A0A2M7B234-F1
#
_entry.id   AF-A0A2M7B234-F1
#
_cell.length_a   1.000
_cell.length_b   1.000
_cell.length_c   1.000
_cell.angle_alpha   90.00
_cell.angle_beta   90.00
_cell.angle_gamma   90.00
#
_symmetry.space_group_name_H-M   'P 1'
#
loop_
_entity.id
_entity.type
_entity.pdbx_description
1 polymer ?
#
loop_
_entity_poly.entity_id
_entity_poly.type
_entity_poly.pdbx_seq_one_letter_code
_entity_poly.pdbx_strand_id
1 'polypeptide(L)' 'MNRKELLLNEINRIPEPLIDEALDFIRFLKSKIKNKKQKDTAILSVTSLKKDWLKSEENKAWENL' A
#
# COMPACT_ATOMS: atom_id res chain seq x y z
N MET A 1 -28.71 10.66 5.18
CA MET A 1 -28.47 9.36 4.50
C MET A 1 -27.10 8.86 4.92
N ASN A 2 -27.00 7.61 5.38
CA ASN A 2 -25.74 7.03 5.84
C ASN A 2 -24.85 6.71 4.63
N ARG A 3 -23.54 6.96 4.71
CA ARG A 3 -22.58 6.62 3.64
C ARG A 3 -22.60 5.14 3.29
N LYS A 4 -22.88 4.26 4.28
CA LYS A 4 -23.06 2.83 4.04
C LYS A 4 -24.31 2.52 3.22
N GLU A 5 -25.41 3.22 3.47
CA GLU A 5 -26.67 3.04 2.72
C GLU A 5 -26.51 3.48 1.27
N LEU A 6 -25.81 4.60 1.03
CA LEU A 6 -25.49 5.06 -0.32
C LEU A 6 -24.66 4.03 -1.09
N LEU A 7 -23.64 3.45 -0.45
CA LEU A 7 -22.80 2.41 -1.05
C LEU A 7 -23.62 1.15 -1.41
N LEU A 8 -24.51 0.71 -0.51
CA LEU A 8 -25.41 -0.42 -0.75
C LEU A 8 -26.35 -0.17 -1.94
N ASN A 9 -26.92 1.04 -2.03
CA ASN A 9 -27.78 1.40 -3.14
C ASN A 9 -27.02 1.43 -4.47
N GLU A 10 -25.75 1.85 -4.47
CA GLU A 10 -24.92 1.87 -5.68
C GLU A 10 -24.51 0.45 -6.10
N ILE A 11 -24.13 -0.41 -5.15
CA ILE A 11 -23.79 -1.81 -5.40
C ILE A 11 -24.97 -2.59 -6.02
N ASN A 12 -26.19 -2.30 -5.59
CA ASN A 12 -27.38 -2.95 -6.14
C ASN A 12 -27.71 -2.53 -7.59
N ARG A 13 -27.11 -1.45 -8.09
CA ARG A 13 -27.39 -0.88 -9.42
C ARG A 13 -26.29 -1.16 -10.44
N ILE A 14 -25.13 -1.64 -10.00
CA ILE A 14 -24.02 -1.92 -10.92
C ILE A 14 -24.22 -3.23 -11.67
N PRO A 15 -23.80 -3.28 -12.94
CA PRO A 15 -23.70 -4.51 -13.71
C PRO A 15 -22.83 -5.56 -13.01
N GLU A 16 -23.21 -6.83 -13.12
CA GLU A 16 -22.51 -7.98 -12.54
C GLU A 16 -20.99 -8.00 -12.80
N PRO A 17 -20.48 -7.63 -14.00
CA PRO A 17 -19.04 -7.58 -14.26
C PRO A 17 -18.24 -6.59 -13.40
N LEU A 18 -18.90 -5.55 -12.87
CA LEU A 18 -18.27 -4.51 -12.03
C LEU A 18 -18.37 -4.83 -10.54
N ILE A 19 -19.19 -5.82 -10.16
CA ILE A 19 -19.34 -6.23 -8.76
C ILE A 19 -18.04 -6.83 -8.24
N ASP A 20 -17.40 -7.69 -9.05
CA ASP A 20 -16.13 -8.32 -8.69
C ASP A 20 -15.02 -7.28 -8.52
N GLU A 21 -14.95 -6.29 -9.43
CA GLU A 21 -13.96 -5.21 -9.35
C GLU A 21 -14.18 -4.33 -8.10
N ALA A 22 -15.44 -4.00 -7.79
CA ALA A 22 -15.78 -3.26 -6.57
C ALA A 22 -15.44 -4.05 -5.29
N LEU A 23 -15.70 -5.37 -5.30
CA LEU A 23 -15.38 -6.26 -4.19
C LEU A 23 -13.86 -6.33 -3.97
N ASP A 24 -13.09 -6.47 -5.04
CA ASP A 24 -11.64 -6.48 -5.00
C ASP A 24 -11.07 -5.17 -4.51
N PHE A 25 -11.64 -4.04 -4.92
CA PHE A 25 -11.23 -2.73 -4.39
C PHE A 25 -11.49 -2.61 -2.88
N ILE A 26 -12.64 -3.08 -2.39
CA ILE A 26 -12.94 -3.08 -0.95
C ILE A 26 -11.96 -3.99 -0.18
N ARG A 27 -11.62 -5.16 -0.73
CA ARG A 27 -10.63 -6.08 -0.15
C ARG A 27 -9.24 -5.46 -0.14
N PHE A 28 -8.86 -4.78 -1.21
CA PHE A 28 -7.61 -4.02 -1.30
C PHE A 28 -7.53 -2.92 -0.24
N LEU A 29 -8.60 -2.15 -0.02
CA LEU A 29 -8.59 -1.12 1.03
C LEU A 29 -8.42 -1.73 2.43
N LYS A 30 -9.09 -2.87 2.71
CA LYS A 30 -8.92 -3.60 3.98
C LYS A 30 -7.49 -4.10 4.15
N SER A 31 -6.89 -4.66 3.10
CA SER A 31 -5.50 -5.14 3.14
C SER A 31 -4.51 -3.97 3.27
N LYS A 32 -4.76 -2.84 2.62
CA LYS A 32 -3.94 -1.62 2.73
C LYS A 32 -3.90 -1.10 4.16
N ILE A 33 -5.02 -1.12 4.89
CA ILE A 33 -5.06 -0.73 6.31
C ILE A 33 -4.21 -1.70 7.16
N LYS A 34 -4.31 -3.00 6.91
CA LYS A 34 -3.52 -4.03 7.60
C LYS A 34 -2.01 -3.89 7.30
N ASN A 35 -1.67 -3.62 6.04
CA ASN A 35 -0.30 -3.55 5.54
C ASN A 35 0.36 -2.19 5.80
N LYS A 36 -0.41 -1.13 6.10
CA LYS A 36 0.14 0.18 6.47
C LYS A 36 1.07 0.06 7.69
N LYS A 37 0.68 -0.77 8.68
CA LYS A 37 1.54 -1.10 9.83
C LYS A 37 2.89 -1.71 9.43
N GLN A 38 2.93 -2.57 8.41
CA GLN A 38 4.18 -3.18 7.91
C GLN A 38 5.00 -2.20 7.06
N LYS A 39 4.35 -1.37 6.23
CA LYS A 39 5.03 -0.33 5.44
C LYS A 39 5.67 0.72 6.32
N ASP A 40 5.03 1.11 7.42
CA ASP A 40 5.62 2.04 8.38
C ASP A 40 6.90 1.44 8.99
N THR A 41 6.93 0.13 9.31
CA THR A 41 8.16 -0.57 9.74
C THR A 41 9.24 -0.59 8.66
N ALA A 42 8.88 -0.86 7.41
CA ALA A 42 9.85 -0.88 6.31
C ALA A 42 10.45 0.51 6.04
N ILE A 43 9.62 1.57 6.05
CA ILE A 43 10.09 2.95 5.88
C ILE A 43 11.03 3.35 7.02
N LEU A 44 10.69 2.99 8.27
CA LEU A 44 11.57 3.23 9.42
C LEU A 44 12.91 2.49 9.29
N SER A 45 12.90 1.24 8.82
CA SER A 45 14.13 0.46 8.58
C SER A 45 15.00 1.09 7.49
N VAL A 46 14.41 1.62 6.42
CA VAL A 46 15.12 2.33 5.35
C VAL A 46 15.74 3.63 5.85
N THR A 47 15.04 4.39 6.71
CA THR A 47 15.61 5.60 7.31
C THR A 47 16.78 5.32 8.27
N SER A 48 16.76 4.16 8.95
CA SER A 48 17.87 3.72 9.79
C SER A 48 19.05 3.21 8.96
N LEU A 49 18.80 2.38 7.94
CA LEU A 49 19.84 1.86 7.03
C LEU A 49 20.52 2.96 6.20
N LYS A 50 19.80 4.05 5.89
CA LYS A 50 20.36 5.19 5.14
C LYS A 50 21.60 5.80 5.82
N LYS A 51 21.73 5.69 7.15
CA LYS A 51 22.91 6.17 7.88
C LYS A 51 24.15 5.31 7.61
N ASP A 52 23.96 4.01 7.38
CA ASP A 52 25.06 3.07 7.13
C ASP A 52 25.41 2.95 5.64
N TRP A 53 24.44 3.15 4.75
CA TRP A 53 24.58 3.03 3.28
C TRP A 53 25.21 4.25 2.57
N LEU A 54 25.23 5.43 3.21
CA LEU A 54 25.76 6.68 2.62
C LEU A 54 27.24 6.92 2.94
N LYS A 55 27.99 5.86 3.25
CA LYS A 55 29.43 5.95 3.52
C LYS A 55 30.21 6.10 2.22
N SER A 56 31.15 7.04 2.20
CA SER A 56 31.97 7.30 1.00
C SER A 56 32.84 6.10 0.63
N GLU A 57 33.14 5.22 1.59
CA GLU A 57 33.85 3.96 1.37
C GLU A 57 33.02 2.98 0.54
N GLU A 58 31.69 2.93 0.71
CA GLU A 58 30.85 2.04 -0.08
C GLU A 58 30.76 2.52 -1.52
N ASN A 59 30.56 3.82 -1.77
CA ASN A 59 30.53 4.36 -3.14
C ASN A 59 31.77 3.98 -3.98
N LYS A 60 32.96 3.91 -3.36
CA LYS A 60 34.19 3.44 -4.01
C LYS A 60 34.19 1.93 -4.31
N ALA A 61 33.51 1.14 -3.48
CA ALA A 61 33.35 -0.30 -3.70
C ALA A 61 32.36 -0.60 -4.84
N TRP A 62 31.34 0.24 -5.01
CA TRP A 62 30.36 0.13 -6.11
C TRP A 62 30.86 0.66 -7.46
N GLU A 63 31.91 1.49 -7.50
CA GLU A 63 32.49 1.99 -8.77
C GLU A 63 33.13 0.90 -9.65
N ASN A 64 33.45 -0.26 -9.09
CA ASN A 64 34.13 -1.36 -9.78
C ASN A 64 33.26 -2.60 -10.02
N LEU A 65 31.94 -2.47 -9.91
CA LEU A 65 30.92 -3.51 -10.14
C LEU A 65 30.07 -3.18 -11.37
#